data_AF-S0FCW8-F1
#
_entry.id   AF-S0FCW8-F1
#
_cell.length_a   1.000
_cell.length_b   1.000
_cell.length_c   1.000
_cell.angle_alpha   90.00
_cell.angle_beta   90.00
_cell.angle_gamma   90.00
#
_symmetry.space_group_name_H-M   'P 1'
#
loop_
_entity.id
_entity.type
_entity.pdbx_description
1 polymer ?
#
loop_
_entity_poly.entity_id
_entity_poly.type
_entity_poly.pdbx_seq_one_letter_code
_entity_poly.pdbx_strand_id
1 'polypeptide(L)'
;YLNYAFVAERFGYKNIVEFSCHCDERTPHVHCVVVPLTKDGRLSAKEVMGNRHKMSELQDSYGKLMQNKFGLQRGIKGSTATHDSVREYYGRINQRLYYPSCSMELNSETRSPQIETPPLMGREKWAERQNKAISERFNQMREHYKGEAEKQSQKVLDYFQGSKLQAEERADRLRKENTQLRATIREQDKKLHPEKYAAKTRDRGMHL
;
A
#
# COMPACT_ATOMS: atom_id res chain seq x y z
N TYR A 1 -21.52 7.26 -21.44
CA TYR A 1 -21.25 7.04 -22.87
C TYR A 1 -19.76 7.16 -23.23
N LEU A 2 -19.08 8.23 -22.82
CA LEU A 2 -17.66 8.49 -23.18
C LEU A 2 -16.69 7.33 -22.86
N ASN A 3 -16.78 6.76 -21.66
CA ASN A 3 -15.89 5.67 -21.23
C ASN A 3 -16.12 4.39 -22.04
N TYR A 4 -17.38 4.04 -22.30
CA TYR A 4 -17.74 2.89 -23.14
C TYR A 4 -17.19 3.08 -24.56
N ALA A 5 -17.44 4.24 -25.18
CA ALA A 5 -16.96 4.54 -26.53
C ALA A 5 -15.43 4.45 -26.61
N PHE A 6 -14.70 4.98 -25.63
CA PHE A 6 -13.24 4.92 -25.59
C PHE A 6 -12.70 3.48 -25.61
N VAL A 7 -13.33 2.58 -24.84
CA VAL A 7 -12.95 1.16 -24.80
C VAL A 7 -13.35 0.48 -26.11
N ALA A 8 -14.57 0.74 -26.60
CA ALA A 8 -15.14 0.08 -27.77
C ALA A 8 -14.40 0.43 -29.07
N GLU A 9 -14.01 1.70 -29.25
CA GLU A 9 -13.23 2.14 -30.40
C GLU A 9 -11.83 1.50 -30.46
N ARG A 10 -11.24 1.19 -29.31
CA ARG A 10 -9.89 0.61 -29.25
C ARG A 10 -9.88 -0.90 -29.34
N PHE A 11 -10.74 -1.56 -28.58
CA PHE A 11 -10.73 -3.00 -28.45
C PHE A 11 -11.78 -3.70 -29.28
N GLY A 12 -12.71 -2.93 -29.88
CA GLY A 12 -13.79 -3.42 -30.72
C GLY A 12 -15.10 -3.54 -29.96
N TYR A 13 -16.19 -3.01 -30.53
CA TYR A 13 -17.53 -3.09 -29.96
C TYR A 13 -17.97 -4.52 -29.66
N LYS A 14 -17.66 -5.47 -30.55
CA LYS A 14 -17.99 -6.89 -30.40
C LYS A 14 -17.16 -7.59 -29.31
N ASN A 15 -16.05 -6.99 -28.89
CA ASN A 15 -15.15 -7.57 -27.91
C ASN A 15 -15.53 -7.18 -26.48
N ILE A 16 -16.44 -6.23 -26.28
CA ILE A 16 -16.96 -5.87 -24.96
C ILE A 16 -18.13 -6.79 -24.65
N VAL A 17 -17.96 -7.65 -23.66
CA VAL A 17 -19.03 -8.55 -23.17
C VAL A 17 -19.84 -7.88 -22.08
N GLU A 18 -19.19 -7.07 -21.25
CA GLU A 18 -19.83 -6.40 -20.12
C GLU A 18 -19.25 -5.00 -19.90
N PHE A 19 -20.13 -4.06 -19.57
CA PHE A 19 -19.77 -2.72 -19.11
C PHE A 19 -20.76 -2.30 -18.03
N SER A 20 -20.38 -2.51 -16.77
CA SER A 20 -21.21 -2.31 -15.58
C SER A 20 -20.68 -1.15 -14.75
N CYS A 21 -21.58 -0.30 -14.24
CA CYS A 21 -21.22 0.83 -13.38
C CYS A 21 -21.76 0.56 -11.98
N HIS A 22 -20.88 0.41 -11.01
CA HIS A 22 -21.23 0.21 -9.61
C HIS A 22 -21.27 1.57 -8.93
N CYS A 23 -22.42 1.90 -8.35
CA CYS A 23 -22.70 3.18 -7.68
C CYS A 23 -23.12 2.99 -6.21
N ASP A 24 -23.14 1.74 -5.74
CA ASP A 24 -23.53 1.27 -4.42
C ASP A 24 -22.33 1.12 -3.46
N GLU A 25 -21.11 1.33 -3.96
CA GLU A 25 -19.88 1.35 -3.17
C GLU A 25 -19.42 2.75 -2.79
N ARG A 26 -18.34 2.85 -1.99
CA ARG A 26 -17.79 4.14 -1.52
C ARG A 26 -17.38 5.08 -2.65
N THR A 27 -16.88 4.54 -3.76
CA THR A 27 -16.49 5.31 -4.93
C THR A 27 -17.15 4.68 -6.17
N PRO A 28 -17.97 5.44 -6.93
CA PRO A 28 -18.54 4.93 -8.17
C PRO A 28 -17.43 4.50 -9.14
N HIS A 29 -17.52 3.29 -9.67
CA HIS A 29 -16.50 2.74 -10.58
C HIS A 29 -17.13 1.85 -11.65
N VAL A 30 -16.37 1.63 -12.72
CA VAL A 30 -16.82 0.85 -13.88
C VAL A 30 -16.04 -0.47 -13.92
N HIS A 31 -16.78 -1.57 -14.07
CA HIS A 31 -16.27 -2.85 -14.51
C HIS A 31 -16.48 -2.99 -16.01
N CYS A 32 -15.41 -3.27 -16.75
CA CYS A 32 -15.49 -3.55 -18.18
C CYS A 32 -14.74 -4.83 -18.51
N VAL A 33 -15.45 -5.78 -19.12
CA VAL A 33 -14.92 -7.08 -19.52
C VAL A 33 -14.75 -7.10 -21.03
N VAL A 34 -13.49 -7.23 -21.45
CA VAL A 34 -13.10 -7.26 -22.87
C VAL A 34 -12.52 -8.64 -23.21
N VAL A 35 -13.13 -9.32 -24.17
CA VAL A 35 -12.62 -10.57 -24.74
C VAL A 35 -11.57 -10.22 -25.79
N PRO A 36 -10.35 -10.75 -25.71
CA PRO A 36 -9.27 -10.41 -26.62
C PRO A 36 -9.39 -11.18 -27.95
N LEU A 37 -10.50 -11.00 -28.65
CA LEU A 37 -10.76 -11.61 -29.95
C LEU A 37 -10.04 -10.82 -31.06
N THR A 38 -9.16 -11.49 -31.79
CA THR A 38 -8.42 -10.93 -32.91
C THR A 38 -9.27 -10.92 -34.18
N LYS A 39 -8.82 -10.19 -35.21
CA LYS A 39 -9.56 -10.06 -36.48
C LYS A 39 -9.71 -11.40 -37.22
N ASP A 40 -8.76 -12.31 -37.04
CA ASP A 40 -8.74 -13.68 -37.57
C ASP A 40 -9.49 -14.69 -36.66
N GLY A 41 -10.13 -14.23 -35.57
CA GLY A 41 -10.99 -15.06 -34.71
C GLY A 41 -10.28 -15.82 -33.60
N ARG A 42 -8.99 -15.57 -33.34
CA ARG A 42 -8.25 -16.18 -32.22
C ARG A 42 -8.41 -15.36 -30.94
N LEU A 43 -8.07 -15.95 -29.81
CA LEU A 43 -7.96 -15.25 -28.53
C LEU A 43 -6.50 -14.90 -28.24
N SER A 44 -6.15 -13.61 -28.30
CA SER A 44 -4.77 -13.14 -28.06
C SER A 44 -4.75 -11.78 -27.35
N ALA A 45 -4.57 -11.81 -26.03
CA ALA A 45 -4.47 -10.59 -25.23
C ALA A 45 -3.25 -9.75 -25.64
N LYS A 46 -2.13 -10.38 -25.98
CA LYS A 46 -0.91 -9.67 -26.43
C LYS A 46 -1.16 -8.87 -27.70
N GLU A 47 -1.98 -9.38 -28.61
CA GLU A 47 -2.28 -8.73 -29.88
C GLU A 47 -3.30 -7.60 -29.71
N VAL A 48 -4.38 -7.87 -28.96
CA VAL A 48 -5.48 -6.91 -28.73
C VAL A 48 -5.09 -5.80 -27.76
N MET A 49 -4.49 -6.15 -26.61
CA MET A 49 -4.12 -5.20 -25.55
C MET A 49 -2.71 -4.63 -25.75
N GLY A 50 -1.81 -5.39 -26.37
CA GLY A 50 -0.45 -4.94 -26.65
C GLY A 50 0.56 -5.24 -25.53
N ASN A 51 1.55 -4.36 -25.43
CA ASN A 51 2.67 -4.45 -24.48
C ASN A 51 2.66 -3.28 -23.48
N ARG A 52 3.66 -3.22 -22.60
CA ARG A 52 3.81 -2.14 -21.59
C ARG A 52 3.77 -0.73 -22.21
N HIS A 53 4.36 -0.54 -23.39
CA HIS A 53 4.37 0.76 -24.07
C HIS A 53 2.96 1.15 -24.52
N LYS A 54 2.22 0.24 -25.17
CA LYS A 54 0.83 0.45 -25.57
C LYS A 54 -0.08 0.73 -24.37
N MET A 55 0.13 0.05 -23.23
CA MET A 55 -0.62 0.34 -22.00
C MET A 55 -0.33 1.74 -21.44
N SER A 56 0.91 2.23 -21.55
CA SER A 56 1.27 3.60 -21.17
C SER A 56 0.61 4.63 -22.08
N GLU A 57 0.58 4.37 -23.39
CA GLU A 57 -0.11 5.21 -24.38
C GLU A 57 -1.63 5.22 -24.18
N LEU A 58 -2.20 4.08 -23.76
CA LEU A 58 -3.62 3.99 -23.38
C LEU A 58 -3.93 4.93 -22.21
N GLN A 59 -3.08 4.94 -21.17
CA GLN A 59 -3.21 5.88 -20.05
C GLN A 59 -3.04 7.34 -20.51
N ASP A 60 -2.07 7.63 -21.39
CA ASP A 60 -1.84 8.97 -21.95
C ASP A 60 -3.09 9.48 -22.67
N SER A 61 -3.67 8.65 -23.55
CA SER A 61 -4.81 9.01 -24.37
C SER A 61 -6.12 9.09 -23.58
N TYR A 62 -6.34 8.18 -22.62
CA TYR A 62 -7.48 8.25 -21.72
C TYR A 62 -7.41 9.50 -20.82
N GLY A 63 -6.23 9.77 -20.26
CA GLY A 63 -5.99 10.96 -19.44
C GLY A 63 -6.27 12.26 -20.19
N LYS A 64 -5.84 12.37 -21.45
CA LYS A 64 -6.18 13.53 -22.31
C LYS A 64 -7.69 13.68 -22.52
N LEU A 65 -8.39 12.57 -22.79
CA LEU A 65 -9.83 12.59 -22.99
C LEU A 65 -10.57 13.06 -21.72
N MET A 66 -10.18 12.52 -20.56
CA MET A 66 -10.77 12.87 -19.27
C MET A 66 -10.41 14.30 -18.84
N GLN A 67 -9.20 14.78 -19.15
CA GLN A 67 -8.79 16.15 -18.89
C GLN A 67 -9.65 17.14 -19.66
N ASN A 68 -9.88 16.88 -20.95
CA ASN A 68 -10.64 17.77 -21.82
C ASN A 68 -12.14 17.79 -21.46
N LYS A 69 -12.67 16.70 -20.90
CA LYS A 69 -14.11 16.57 -20.61
C LYS A 69 -14.48 16.84 -19.15
N PHE A 70 -13.62 16.45 -18.21
CA PHE A 70 -13.92 16.46 -16.78
C PHE A 70 -12.83 17.14 -15.94
N GLY A 71 -11.76 17.65 -16.55
CA GLY A 71 -10.64 18.24 -15.82
C GLY A 71 -9.74 17.25 -15.09
N LEU A 72 -9.94 15.94 -15.28
CA LEU A 72 -9.18 14.90 -14.60
C LEU A 72 -7.81 14.68 -15.26
N GLN A 73 -6.76 14.78 -14.46
CA GLN A 73 -5.39 14.60 -14.93
C GLN A 73 -5.01 13.13 -15.06
N ARG A 74 -4.11 12.87 -16.01
CA ARG A 74 -3.40 11.60 -16.13
C ARG A 74 -2.64 11.30 -14.84
N GLY A 75 -2.64 10.04 -14.40
CA GLY A 75 -1.71 9.57 -13.37
C GLY A 75 -0.23 9.78 -13.77
N ILE A 76 0.68 9.58 -12.83
CA ILE A 76 2.11 9.81 -13.04
C ILE A 76 2.70 8.80 -14.03
N LYS A 77 3.47 9.27 -15.02
CA LYS A 77 4.07 8.40 -16.06
C LYS A 77 5.28 7.68 -15.49
N GLY A 78 5.30 6.35 -15.66
CA GLY A 78 6.33 5.50 -15.07
C GLY A 78 6.21 5.40 -13.54
N SER A 79 5.00 5.57 -12.99
CA SER A 79 4.74 5.33 -11.58
C SER A 79 5.21 3.93 -11.18
N THR A 80 5.95 3.85 -10.08
CA THR A 80 6.39 2.57 -9.47
C THR A 80 5.38 2.05 -8.45
N ALA A 81 4.16 2.61 -8.43
CA ALA A 81 3.10 2.12 -7.55
C ALA A 81 2.72 0.68 -7.93
N THR A 82 2.71 -0.20 -6.93
CA THR A 82 2.20 -1.57 -7.06
C THR A 82 0.70 -1.58 -6.82
N HIS A 83 -0.01 -2.49 -7.49
CA HIS A 83 -1.43 -2.71 -7.23
C HIS A 83 -1.59 -3.32 -5.84
N ASP A 84 -2.24 -2.60 -4.93
CA ASP A 84 -2.67 -3.13 -3.65
C ASP A 84 -4.06 -3.77 -3.84
N SER A 85 -4.24 -5.02 -3.43
CA SER A 85 -5.58 -5.59 -3.37
C SER A 85 -6.44 -4.83 -2.35
N VAL A 86 -7.76 -4.84 -2.55
CA VAL A 86 -8.72 -4.22 -1.61
C VAL A 86 -8.53 -4.76 -0.20
N ARG A 87 -8.29 -6.08 -0.06
CA ARG A 87 -8.03 -6.74 1.23
C ARG A 87 -6.75 -6.24 1.88
N GLU A 88 -5.65 -6.14 1.15
CA GLU A 88 -4.38 -5.63 1.67
C GLU A 88 -4.49 -4.16 2.09
N TYR A 89 -5.23 -3.35 1.33
CA TYR A 89 -5.49 -1.95 1.68
C TYR A 89 -6.20 -1.84 3.03
N TYR A 90 -7.34 -2.52 3.21
CA TYR A 90 -8.07 -2.50 4.48
C TYR A 90 -7.32 -3.19 5.62
N GLY A 91 -6.56 -4.26 5.32
CA GLY A 91 -5.70 -4.92 6.31
C GLY A 91 -4.67 -3.96 6.92
N ARG A 92 -3.99 -3.16 6.08
CA ARG A 92 -3.04 -2.13 6.56
C ARG A 92 -3.73 -1.04 7.38
N ILE A 93 -4.94 -0.63 7.01
CA ILE A 93 -5.70 0.38 7.77
C ILE A 93 -6.06 -0.18 9.15
N ASN A 94 -6.61 -1.39 9.21
CA ASN A 94 -7.04 -2.00 10.48
C ASN A 94 -5.87 -2.26 11.43
N GLN A 95 -4.72 -2.71 10.93
CA GLN A 95 -3.52 -2.88 11.74
C GLN A 95 -3.06 -1.57 12.39
N ARG A 96 -3.13 -0.45 11.66
CA ARG A 96 -2.77 0.88 12.19
C ARG A 96 -3.73 1.37 13.27
N LEU A 97 -5.01 1.00 13.20
CA LEU A 97 -6.00 1.41 14.18
C LEU A 97 -5.91 0.57 15.48
N TYR A 98 -5.48 -0.69 15.39
CA TYR A 98 -5.49 -1.63 16.52
C TYR A 98 -4.29 -1.48 17.48
N TYR A 99 -3.09 -1.21 16.98
CA TYR A 99 -1.89 -1.16 17.83
C TYR A 99 -1.79 0.06 18.78
N PRO A 100 -2.24 1.27 18.43
CA PRO A 100 -2.24 2.41 19.35
C PRO A 100 -3.13 2.21 20.59
N SER A 101 -4.17 1.38 20.51
CA SER A 101 -5.11 1.14 21.60
C SER A 101 -4.75 -0.06 22.49
N CYS A 102 -3.89 -0.96 22.04
CA CYS A 102 -3.47 -2.16 22.77
C CYS A 102 -2.19 -1.92 23.61
N SER A 103 -1.83 -0.65 23.83
CA SER A 103 -0.70 -0.30 24.68
C SER A 103 -1.01 -0.64 26.14
N MET A 104 -0.46 -1.78 26.58
CA MET A 104 -0.15 -2.07 27.99
C MET A 104 -1.31 -2.39 28.94
N GLU A 105 -2.33 -3.14 28.50
CA GLU A 105 -3.18 -3.85 29.47
C GLU A 105 -2.55 -5.19 29.83
N LEU A 106 -1.63 -5.15 30.81
CA LEU A 106 -1.11 -6.36 31.44
C LEU A 106 -2.23 -6.91 32.33
N ASN A 107 -3.13 -7.69 31.75
CA ASN A 107 -4.25 -8.28 32.48
C ASN A 107 -3.71 -9.36 33.42
N SER A 108 -3.23 -8.93 34.58
CA SER A 108 -2.66 -9.80 35.62
C SER A 108 -3.74 -10.05 36.66
N GLU A 109 -4.59 -11.03 36.40
CA GLU A 109 -5.31 -11.69 37.49
C GLU A 109 -4.27 -12.42 38.37
N THR A 110 -3.64 -11.68 39.28
CA THR A 110 -2.70 -12.21 40.27
C THR A 110 -3.47 -13.01 41.30
N ARG A 111 -3.73 -14.29 40.98
CA ARG A 111 -4.34 -15.22 41.94
C ARG A 111 -3.31 -15.57 43.00
N SER A 112 -3.48 -15.03 44.22
CA SER A 112 -2.65 -15.37 45.37
C SER A 112 -2.58 -16.89 45.58
N PRO A 113 -1.39 -17.46 45.82
CA PRO A 113 -1.26 -18.89 46.06
C PRO A 113 -2.09 -19.29 47.28
N GLN A 114 -2.93 -20.31 47.13
CA GLN A 114 -3.67 -20.90 48.23
C GLN A 114 -2.71 -21.83 48.98
N ILE A 115 -2.46 -21.53 50.25
CA ILE A 115 -1.62 -22.36 51.13
C ILE A 115 -2.56 -23.26 51.92
N GLU A 116 -2.36 -24.57 51.85
CA GLU A 116 -3.12 -25.53 52.66
C GLU A 116 -2.78 -25.39 54.15
N THR A 117 -3.71 -25.76 55.03
CA THR A 117 -3.44 -25.80 56.47
C THR A 117 -2.36 -26.86 56.80
N PRO A 118 -1.32 -26.51 57.58
CA PRO A 118 -0.26 -27.46 57.92
C PRO A 118 -0.76 -28.66 58.76
N PRO A 119 -0.26 -29.88 58.53
CA PRO A 119 -0.59 -31.05 59.33
C PRO A 119 0.01 -30.99 60.74
N LEU A 120 -0.59 -31.70 61.69
CA LEU A 120 -0.17 -31.70 63.10
C LEU A 120 1.21 -32.36 63.34
N MET A 121 1.58 -33.35 62.52
CA MET A 121 2.89 -34.04 62.53
C MET A 121 3.61 -33.86 61.19
N GLY A 122 4.96 -33.88 61.20
CA GLY A 122 5.77 -33.84 59.98
C GLY A 122 5.80 -32.48 59.28
N ARG A 123 5.69 -31.39 60.05
CA ARG A 123 5.60 -30.00 59.54
C ARG A 123 6.78 -29.59 58.68
N GLU A 124 8.01 -29.98 59.01
CA GLU A 124 9.20 -29.66 58.21
C GLU A 124 9.12 -30.22 56.79
N LYS A 125 8.84 -31.54 56.66
CA LYS A 125 8.69 -32.20 55.35
C LYS A 125 7.47 -31.70 54.57
N TRP A 126 6.44 -31.21 55.26
CA TRP A 126 5.30 -30.55 54.62
C TRP A 126 5.70 -29.17 54.10
N ALA A 127 6.39 -28.37 54.91
CA ALA A 127 6.85 -27.03 54.56
C ALA A 127 7.84 -27.05 53.39
N GLU A 128 8.79 -27.99 53.38
CA GLU A 128 9.73 -28.17 52.25
C GLU A 128 9.02 -28.50 50.94
N ARG A 129 8.04 -29.42 50.97
CA ARG A 129 7.25 -29.79 49.78
C ARG A 129 6.40 -28.63 49.28
N GLN A 130 5.74 -27.92 50.19
CA GLN A 130 4.91 -26.76 49.84
C GLN A 130 5.77 -25.61 49.30
N ASN A 131 6.89 -25.27 49.95
CA ASN A 131 7.82 -24.24 49.48
C ASN A 131 8.39 -24.56 48.10
N LYS A 132 8.71 -25.84 47.85
CA LYS A 132 9.17 -26.30 46.53
C LYS A 132 8.08 -26.15 45.47
N ALA A 133 6.87 -26.60 45.74
CA ALA A 133 5.73 -26.47 44.82
C ALA A 133 5.37 -25.01 44.52
N ILE A 134 5.40 -24.15 45.55
CA ILE A 134 5.19 -22.70 45.42
C ILE A 134 6.29 -22.09 44.54
N SER A 135 7.56 -22.40 44.81
CA SER A 135 8.71 -21.89 44.04
C SER A 135 8.65 -22.30 42.57
N GLU A 136 8.35 -23.57 42.28
CA GLU A 136 8.19 -24.08 40.92
C GLU A 136 7.05 -23.38 40.18
N ARG A 137 5.90 -23.19 40.84
CA ARG A 137 4.75 -22.47 40.28
C ARG A 137 5.06 -20.99 40.03
N PHE A 138 5.78 -20.34 40.94
CA PHE A 138 6.23 -18.95 40.75
C PHE A 138 7.19 -18.83 39.57
N ASN A 139 8.12 -19.78 39.41
CA ASN A 139 9.05 -19.78 38.28
C ASN A 139 8.33 -20.01 36.95
N GLN A 140 7.40 -20.96 36.88
CA GLN A 140 6.58 -21.18 35.68
C GLN A 140 5.77 -19.93 35.31
N MET A 141 5.16 -19.28 36.32
CA MET A 141 4.40 -18.06 36.12
C MET A 141 5.29 -16.90 35.67
N ARG A 142 6.49 -16.74 36.25
CA ARG A 142 7.49 -15.76 35.83
C ARG A 142 7.88 -15.96 34.38
N GLU A 143 8.22 -17.19 33.97
CA GLU A 143 8.60 -17.48 32.59
C GLU A 143 7.43 -17.26 31.61
N HIS A 144 6.20 -17.60 32.01
CA HIS A 144 5.00 -17.30 31.22
C HIS A 144 4.81 -15.79 31.01
N TYR A 145 4.83 -14.99 32.09
CA TYR A 145 4.68 -13.54 31.99
C TYR A 145 5.84 -12.88 31.24
N LYS A 146 7.06 -13.39 31.41
CA LYS A 146 8.24 -12.94 30.67
C LYS A 146 8.06 -13.20 29.17
N GLY A 147 7.68 -14.41 28.79
CA GLY A 147 7.44 -14.77 27.39
C GLY A 147 6.29 -13.98 26.76
N GLU A 148 5.20 -13.75 27.49
CA GLU A 148 4.10 -12.90 27.01
C GLU A 148 4.53 -11.44 26.86
N ALA A 149 5.28 -10.89 27.81
CA ALA A 149 5.84 -9.54 27.71
C ALA A 149 6.81 -9.41 26.52
N GLU A 150 7.66 -10.40 26.28
CA GLU A 150 8.57 -10.45 25.13
C GLU A 150 7.80 -10.51 23.80
N LYS A 151 6.76 -11.36 23.69
CA LYS A 151 5.90 -11.43 22.50
C LYS A 151 5.20 -10.10 22.21
N GLN A 152 4.68 -9.43 23.24
CA GLN A 152 4.03 -8.13 23.09
C GLN A 152 5.04 -7.05 22.68
N SER A 153 6.24 -7.04 23.29
CA SER A 153 7.33 -6.14 22.92
C SER A 153 7.76 -6.34 21.46
N GLN A 154 7.94 -7.59 21.04
CA GLN A 154 8.32 -7.94 19.66
C GLN A 154 7.27 -7.47 18.65
N LYS A 155 5.99 -7.72 18.94
CA LYS A 155 4.84 -7.25 18.16
C LYS A 155 4.84 -5.73 17.94
N VAL A 156 5.14 -4.97 18.99
CA VAL A 156 5.25 -3.51 18.94
C VAL A 156 6.45 -3.09 18.08
N LEU A 157 7.61 -3.75 18.25
CA LEU A 157 8.79 -3.49 17.42
C LEU A 157 8.51 -3.76 15.93
N ASP A 158 7.90 -4.90 15.61
CA ASP A 158 7.54 -5.27 14.23
C ASP A 158 6.60 -4.24 13.60
N TYR A 159 5.61 -3.75 14.36
CA TYR A 159 4.72 -2.68 13.93
C TYR A 159 5.48 -1.39 13.62
N PHE A 160 6.36 -0.93 14.53
CA PHE A 160 7.14 0.29 14.31
C PHE A 160 8.12 0.16 13.15
N GLN A 161 8.77 -1.00 13.01
CA GLN A 161 9.67 -1.29 11.89
C GLN A 161 8.92 -1.29 10.56
N GLY A 162 7.75 -1.94 10.48
CA GLY A 162 6.91 -1.92 9.29
C GLY A 162 6.40 -0.52 8.95
N SER A 163 5.97 0.26 9.95
CA SER A 163 5.56 1.65 9.76
C SER A 163 6.71 2.53 9.26
N LYS A 164 7.92 2.34 9.77
CA LYS A 164 9.12 3.04 9.32
C LYS A 164 9.45 2.71 7.88
N LEU A 165 9.48 1.43 7.50
CA LEU A 165 9.76 0.99 6.14
C LEU A 165 8.75 1.58 5.14
N GLN A 166 7.46 1.56 5.48
CA GLN A 166 6.42 2.17 4.65
C GLN A 166 6.59 3.70 4.51
N ALA A 167 7.01 4.38 5.57
CA ALA A 167 7.27 5.82 5.53
C ALA A 167 8.48 6.13 4.63
N GLU A 168 9.54 5.32 4.68
CA GLU A 168 10.71 5.43 3.81
C GLU A 168 10.34 5.20 2.34
N GLU A 169 9.60 4.13 2.04
CA GLU A 169 9.10 3.88 0.67
C GLU A 169 8.22 5.01 0.15
N ARG A 170 7.39 5.61 1.01
CA ARG A 170 6.55 6.75 0.66
C ARG A 170 7.40 8.00 0.41
N ALA A 171 8.42 8.24 1.23
CA ALA A 171 9.35 9.36 1.04
C ALA A 171 10.11 9.24 -0.29
N ASP A 172 10.61 8.04 -0.62
CA ASP A 172 11.30 7.80 -1.87
C ASP A 172 10.38 7.93 -3.09
N ARG A 173 9.11 7.50 -2.97
CA ARG A 173 8.09 7.78 -3.98
C ARG A 173 7.88 9.27 -4.17
N LEU A 174 7.61 10.02 -3.09
CA LEU A 174 7.43 11.47 -3.14
C LEU A 174 8.64 12.21 -3.72
N ARG A 175 9.87 11.73 -3.45
CA ARG A 175 11.11 12.27 -4.05
C ARG A 175 11.14 12.08 -5.57
N LYS A 176 10.80 10.88 -6.06
CA LYS A 176 10.70 10.60 -7.50
C LYS A 176 9.63 11.44 -8.17
N GLU A 177 8.44 11.53 -7.58
CA GLU A 177 7.33 12.35 -8.08
C GLU A 177 7.70 13.83 -8.13
N ASN A 178 8.30 14.38 -7.07
CA ASN A 178 8.79 15.76 -7.05
C ASN A 178 9.83 16.02 -8.14
N THR A 179 10.72 15.07 -8.39
CA THR A 179 11.74 15.19 -9.45
C THR A 179 11.09 15.24 -10.82
N GLN A 180 10.09 14.39 -11.07
CA GLN A 180 9.34 14.38 -12.32
C GLN A 180 8.53 15.66 -12.51
N LEU A 181 7.82 16.13 -11.47
CA LEU A 181 7.06 17.39 -11.52
C LEU A 181 7.98 18.57 -11.81
N ARG A 182 9.16 18.64 -11.17
CA ARG A 182 10.16 19.68 -11.47
C ARG A 182 10.64 19.62 -12.92
N ALA A 183 10.81 18.43 -13.50
CA ALA A 183 11.16 18.28 -14.91
C ALA A 183 10.02 18.77 -15.82
N THR A 184 8.76 18.41 -15.53
CA THR A 184 7.59 18.88 -16.28
C THR A 184 7.41 20.38 -16.21
N ILE A 185 7.56 20.99 -15.02
CA ILE A 185 7.52 22.44 -14.83
C ILE A 185 8.60 23.11 -15.68
N ARG A 186 9.81 22.57 -15.68
CA ARG A 186 10.91 23.09 -16.52
C ARG A 186 10.59 23.00 -18.02
N GLU A 187 9.99 21.90 -18.47
CA GLU A 187 9.57 21.78 -19.88
C GLU A 187 8.46 22.75 -20.26
N GLN A 188 7.49 22.98 -19.36
CA GLN A 188 6.43 23.96 -19.58
C GLN A 188 6.99 25.38 -19.60
N ASP A 189 7.87 25.73 -18.67
CA ASP A 189 8.54 27.03 -18.63
C ASP A 189 9.36 27.28 -19.90
N LYS A 190 10.05 26.26 -20.44
CA LYS A 190 10.72 26.35 -21.75
C LYS A 190 9.77 26.63 -22.91
N LYS A 191 8.55 26.09 -22.89
CA LYS A 191 7.54 26.31 -23.93
C LYS A 191 6.90 27.69 -23.83
N LEU A 192 6.68 28.17 -22.61
CA LEU A 192 6.07 29.48 -22.34
C LEU A 192 7.07 30.62 -22.52
N HIS A 193 8.34 30.38 -22.19
CA HIS A 193 9.41 31.37 -22.20
C HIS A 193 10.62 30.89 -23.02
N PRO A 194 10.46 30.57 -24.31
CA PRO A 194 11.56 30.09 -25.16
C PRO A 194 12.73 31.09 -25.22
N GLU A 195 12.46 32.39 -25.09
CA GLU A 195 13.44 33.47 -25.04
C GLU A 195 14.45 33.34 -23.89
N LYS A 196 14.06 32.76 -22.74
CA LYS A 196 14.97 32.53 -21.60
C LYS A 196 15.97 31.40 -21.86
N TYR A 197 15.69 30.54 -22.84
CA TYR A 197 16.45 29.31 -23.13
C TYR A 197 17.11 29.31 -24.51
N ALA A 198 16.83 30.31 -25.35
CA ALA A 198 17.53 30.52 -26.61
C ALA A 198 18.98 30.96 -26.32
N ALA A 199 19.95 30.14 -26.72
CA ALA A 199 21.36 30.50 -26.63
C ALA A 199 21.60 31.77 -27.48
N LYS A 200 22.23 32.79 -26.89
CA LYS A 200 22.76 33.94 -27.63
C LYS A 200 23.73 33.42 -28.70
N THR A 201 23.28 33.35 -29.95
CA THR A 201 24.17 33.27 -31.10
C THR A 201 25.05 34.51 -31.03
N ARG A 202 26.29 34.35 -30.57
CA ARG A 202 27.30 35.40 -30.62
C ARG A 202 27.58 35.66 -32.10
N ASP A 203 26.89 36.66 -32.62
CA ASP A 203 27.22 37.29 -33.88
C ASP A 203 28.65 37.85 -33.76
N ARG A 204 29.64 37.10 -34.26
CA ARG A 204 30.98 37.65 -34.50
C ARG A 204 30.85 38.44 -35.79
N GLY A 205 30.43 39.69 -35.67
CA GLY A 205 30.50 40.64 -36.78
C GLY A 205 31.93 40.66 -37.33
N MET A 206 32.09 40.27 -38.59
CA MET A 206 33.27 40.60 -39.38
C MET A 206 33.38 42.13 -39.42
N HIS A 207 34.45 42.67 -38.84
CA HIS A 207 34.89 44.02 -39.18
C HIS A 207 35.77 43.90 -40.43
N LEU A 208 35.37 44.65 -41.46
CA LEU A 208 36.12 44.89 -42.69
C LEU A 208 37.37 45.74 -42.41
#